data_AF-A0A956KRI1-F1
#
_entry.id   AF-A0A956KRI1-F1
#
_cell.length_a   1.000
_cell.length_b   1.000
_cell.length_c   1.000
_cell.angle_alpha   90.00
_cell.angle_beta   90.00
_cell.angle_gamma   90.00
#
_symmetry.space_group_name_H-M   'P 1'
#
loop_
_entity.id
_entity.type
_entity.pdbx_description
1 polymer ?
#
loop_
_entity_poly.entity_id
_entity_poly.type
_entity_poly.pdbx_seq_one_letter_code
_entity_poly.pdbx_strand_id
1 'polypeptide(L)'
;AYEVDIERFPEASYGHALEHFLEFGPAERALELATANHALRPGVPAKISLAQARLGSNDVAGAKAVIDEALATAWRSADLFSVAADVYERSGDAAKAGELRQQAKAIDASL
;
A
#
# COMPACT_ATOMS: atom_id res chain seq x y z
N ALA A 1 -1.80 -22.54 9.74
CA ALA A 1 -0.34 -22.64 9.55
C ALA A 1 0.30 -21.26 9.34
N TYR A 2 -0.36 -20.28 8.70
CA TYR A 2 0.19 -18.92 8.52
C TYR A 2 0.44 -18.12 9.80
N GLU A 3 -0.43 -18.24 10.81
CA GLU A 3 -0.26 -17.52 12.08
C GLU A 3 1.01 -17.95 12.83
N VAL A 4 1.41 -19.22 12.70
CA VAL A 4 2.60 -19.80 13.35
C VAL A 4 3.90 -19.27 12.73
N ASP A 5 3.88 -18.84 11.46
CA ASP A 5 5.06 -18.31 10.76
C ASP A 5 5.26 -16.80 10.96
N ILE A 6 4.22 -16.07 11.34
CA ILE A 6 4.30 -14.64 11.73
C ILE A 6 5.09 -14.49 13.04
N GLU A 7 4.94 -15.42 13.98
CA GLU A 7 5.63 -15.41 15.28
C GLU A 7 7.11 -15.80 15.18
N ARG A 8 7.51 -16.55 14.15
CA ARG A 8 8.88 -17.08 14.02
C ARG A 8 9.82 -16.22 13.19
N PHE A 9 9.33 -15.48 12.18
CA PHE A 9 10.16 -14.67 11.27
C PHE A 9 9.42 -13.39 10.80
N PRO A 10 9.20 -12.41 11.71
CA PRO A 10 8.34 -11.26 11.46
C PRO A 10 8.82 -10.36 10.30
N GLU A 11 10.09 -10.39 9.94
CA GLU A 11 10.64 -9.52 8.90
C GLU A 11 10.30 -9.93 7.46
N ALA A 12 10.11 -11.23 7.22
CA ALA A 12 9.83 -11.80 5.89
C ALA A 12 8.38 -12.29 5.78
N SER A 13 7.80 -12.79 6.88
CA SER A 13 6.44 -13.31 6.91
C SER A 13 5.39 -12.20 6.77
N TYR A 14 5.63 -10.99 7.29
CA TYR A 14 4.66 -9.91 7.17
C TYR A 14 4.53 -9.40 5.73
N GLY A 15 5.60 -9.38 4.92
CA GLY A 15 5.52 -8.93 3.53
C GLY A 15 4.63 -9.85 2.67
N HIS A 16 4.93 -11.16 2.66
CA HIS A 16 4.18 -12.12 1.86
C HIS A 16 2.78 -12.41 2.41
N ALA A 17 2.60 -12.46 3.73
CA ALA A 17 1.26 -12.62 4.30
C ALA A 17 0.41 -11.38 4.03
N LEU A 18 0.96 -10.17 4.19
CA LEU A 18 0.24 -8.93 3.91
C LEU A 18 -0.19 -8.83 2.45
N GLU A 19 0.69 -9.17 1.50
CA GLU A 19 0.35 -9.20 0.07
C GLU A 19 -0.87 -10.10 -0.20
N HIS A 20 -0.89 -11.32 0.35
CA HIS A 20 -2.05 -12.21 0.24
C HIS A 20 -3.32 -11.60 0.84
N PHE A 21 -3.24 -11.00 2.03
CA PHE A 21 -4.42 -10.39 2.67
C PHE A 21 -4.91 -9.13 1.95
N LEU A 22 -4.00 -8.36 1.34
CA LEU A 22 -4.35 -7.20 0.51
C LEU A 22 -5.13 -7.62 -0.75
N GLU A 23 -4.78 -8.76 -1.34
CA GLU A 23 -5.40 -9.23 -2.58
C GLU A 23 -6.66 -10.08 -2.36
N PHE A 24 -6.64 -10.99 -1.38
CA PHE A 24 -7.67 -12.03 -1.23
C PHE A 24 -8.32 -12.06 0.16
N GLY A 25 -7.73 -11.37 1.14
CA GLY A 25 -8.11 -11.49 2.53
C GLY A 25 -9.16 -10.50 3.01
N PRO A 26 -9.63 -10.64 4.26
CA PRO A 26 -10.48 -9.64 4.89
C PRO A 26 -9.74 -8.31 5.04
N ALA A 27 -10.40 -7.20 4.67
CA ALA A 27 -9.83 -5.85 4.73
C ALA A 27 -9.33 -5.48 6.14
N GLU A 28 -10.07 -5.86 7.18
CA GLU A 28 -9.69 -5.61 8.58
C GLU A 28 -8.36 -6.29 8.93
N ARG A 29 -8.16 -7.53 8.48
CA ARG A 29 -6.91 -8.26 8.74
C ARG A 29 -5.74 -7.68 7.95
N ALA A 30 -5.97 -7.27 6.71
CA ALA A 30 -4.96 -6.57 5.92
C ALA A 30 -4.53 -5.26 6.60
N LEU A 31 -5.49 -4.49 7.13
CA LEU A 31 -5.21 -3.23 7.83
C LEU A 31 -4.41 -3.45 9.12
N GLU A 32 -4.76 -4.45 9.92
CA GLU A 32 -4.02 -4.80 11.13
C GLU A 32 -2.56 -5.14 10.82
N LEU A 33 -2.35 -6.04 9.84
CA LEU A 33 -1.00 -6.47 9.43
C LEU A 33 -0.19 -5.32 8.82
N ALA A 34 -0.81 -4.48 7.97
CA ALA A 34 -0.13 -3.33 7.38
C ALA A 34 0.25 -2.28 8.42
N THR A 35 -0.60 -2.06 9.42
CA THR A 35 -0.33 -1.15 10.53
C THR A 35 0.85 -1.65 11.36
N ALA A 36 0.87 -2.94 11.71
CA ALA A 36 2.00 -3.55 12.42
C ALA A 36 3.30 -3.47 11.61
N ASN A 37 3.25 -3.78 10.31
CA ASN A 37 4.41 -3.71 9.42
C ASN A 37 4.97 -2.27 9.32
N HIS A 38 4.11 -1.26 9.14
CA HIS A 38 4.53 0.14 9.11
C HIS A 38 5.13 0.58 10.45
N ALA A 39 4.56 0.18 11.59
CA ALA A 39 5.08 0.53 12.90
C ALA A 39 6.50 -0.03 13.13
N LEU A 40 6.77 -1.24 12.64
CA LEU A 40 8.10 -1.86 12.70
C LEU A 40 9.07 -1.24 11.69
N ARG A 41 8.58 -0.87 10.50
CA ARG A 41 9.39 -0.42 9.36
C ARG A 41 8.68 0.71 8.59
N PRO A 42 8.79 1.98 9.02
CA PRO A 42 8.03 3.09 8.45
C PRO A 42 8.56 3.59 7.08
N GLY A 43 9.20 2.72 6.30
CA GLY A 43 9.71 3.03 4.96
C GLY A 43 8.62 3.08 3.89
N VAL A 44 8.97 3.59 2.70
CA VAL A 44 8.05 3.74 1.57
C VAL A 44 7.28 2.45 1.24
N PRO A 45 7.91 1.25 1.15
CA PRO A 45 7.17 0.01 0.89
C PRO A 45 6.04 -0.26 1.89
N ALA A 46 6.29 -0.06 3.20
CA ALA A 46 5.27 -0.28 4.21
C ALA A 46 4.15 0.78 4.15
N LYS A 47 4.48 2.02 3.77
CA LYS A 47 3.49 3.08 3.51
C LYS A 47 2.58 2.74 2.33
N ILE A 48 3.13 2.16 1.26
CA ILE A 48 2.33 1.70 0.11
C ILE A 48 1.31 0.65 0.57
N SER A 49 1.76 -0.40 1.27
CA SER A 49 0.86 -1.45 1.77
C SER A 49 -0.17 -0.93 2.77
N LEU A 50 0.21 0.01 3.65
CA LEU A 50 -0.72 0.63 4.60
C LEU A 50 -1.79 1.48 3.89
N ALA A 51 -1.41 2.26 2.87
CA ALA A 51 -2.37 3.02 2.08
C ALA A 51 -3.37 2.10 1.36
N GLN A 52 -2.88 1.00 0.76
CA GLN A 52 -3.73 0.01 0.11
C GLN A 52 -4.70 -0.66 1.09
N ALA A 53 -4.24 -1.05 2.28
CA ALA A 53 -5.10 -1.66 3.30
C ALA A 53 -6.17 -0.69 3.82
N ARG A 54 -5.83 0.59 3.99
CA ARG A 54 -6.77 1.65 4.36
C ARG A 54 -7.84 1.88 3.29
N LEU A 55 -7.46 1.85 2.01
CA LEU A 55 -8.45 1.89 0.91
C LEU A 55 -9.39 0.69 0.95
N GLY A 56 -8.87 -0.52 1.16
CA GLY A 56 -9.69 -1.73 1.31
C GLY A 56 -10.68 -1.65 2.47
N SER A 57 -10.34 -0.90 3.52
CA SER A 57 -11.21 -0.61 4.67
C SER A 57 -12.06 0.65 4.50
N ASN A 58 -12.09 1.25 3.31
CA ASN A 58 -12.80 2.49 2.96
C ASN A 58 -12.36 3.74 3.75
N ASP A 59 -11.19 3.71 4.41
CA ASP A 59 -10.53 4.87 5.01
C ASP A 59 -9.72 5.64 3.95
N VAL A 60 -10.43 6.30 3.05
CA VAL A 60 -9.81 7.04 1.94
C VAL A 60 -8.93 8.19 2.44
N ALA A 61 -9.38 8.91 3.48
CA ALA A 61 -8.64 10.03 4.04
C ALA A 61 -7.31 9.57 4.67
N GLY A 62 -7.34 8.48 5.45
CA GLY A 62 -6.15 7.90 6.03
C GLY A 62 -5.22 7.28 4.99
N ALA A 63 -5.74 6.67 3.93
CA ALA A 63 -4.93 6.18 2.82
C ALA A 63 -4.19 7.33 2.12
N LYS A 64 -4.89 8.45 1.90
CA LYS A 64 -4.33 9.65 1.30
C LYS A 64 -3.19 10.24 2.12
N ALA A 65 -3.38 10.39 3.43
CA ALA A 65 -2.34 10.93 4.30
C ALA A 65 -1.03 10.13 4.19
N VAL A 66 -1.12 8.80 4.23
CA VAL A 66 0.06 7.93 4.18
C VAL A 66 0.73 7.93 2.81
N ILE A 67 -0.05 7.93 1.73
CA ILE A 67 0.53 7.92 0.37
C ILE A 67 1.16 9.26 0.00
N ASP A 68 0.62 10.38 0.50
CA ASP A 68 1.21 11.70 0.33
C ASP A 68 2.61 11.75 0.96
N GLU A 69 2.80 11.15 2.14
CA GLU A 69 4.12 11.04 2.77
C GLU A 69 5.09 10.19 1.94
N ALA A 70 4.62 9.11 1.30
CA ALA A 70 5.44 8.28 0.44
C ALA A 70 5.87 9.02 -0.84
N LEU A 71 4.94 9.75 -1.47
CA LEU A 71 5.19 10.56 -2.67
C LEU A 71 6.15 11.74 -2.41
N ALA A 72 6.14 12.30 -1.21
CA ALA A 72 7.04 13.37 -0.79
C ALA A 72 8.52 12.94 -0.73
N THR A 73 8.82 11.65 -0.74
CA THR A 73 10.19 11.13 -0.79
C THR A 73 10.77 11.17 -2.22
N ALA A 74 12.05 10.85 -2.36
CA ALA A 74 12.69 10.64 -3.66
C ALA A 74 12.45 9.23 -4.24
N TRP A 75 11.76 8.33 -3.52
CA TRP A 75 11.50 6.96 -3.98
C TRP A 75 10.55 6.93 -5.18
N ARG A 76 10.87 6.13 -6.19
CA ARG A 76 10.07 6.00 -7.42
C ARG A 76 9.96 4.52 -7.77
N SER A 77 8.76 3.98 -7.75
CA SER A 77 8.45 2.61 -8.16
C SER A 77 7.07 2.56 -8.81
N ALA A 78 6.83 1.55 -9.63
CA ALA A 78 5.53 1.33 -10.26
C ALA A 78 4.43 1.20 -9.20
N ASP A 79 4.65 0.41 -8.14
CA ASP A 79 3.69 0.20 -7.05
C ASP A 79 3.32 1.48 -6.30
N LEU A 80 4.30 2.36 -6.03
CA LEU A 80 4.03 3.65 -5.37
C LEU A 80 3.05 4.47 -6.20
N PHE A 81 3.31 4.56 -7.50
CA PHE A 81 2.48 5.35 -8.40
C PHE A 81 1.13 4.69 -8.69
N SER A 82 1.08 3.37 -8.78
CA SER A 82 -0.16 2.61 -8.97
C SER A 82 -1.10 2.79 -7.77
N VAL A 83 -0.63 2.50 -6.56
CA VAL A 83 -1.44 2.67 -5.34
C VAL A 83 -1.80 4.13 -5.12
N ALA A 84 -0.88 5.08 -5.37
CA ALA A 84 -1.21 6.49 -5.28
C ALA A 84 -2.32 6.89 -6.26
N ALA A 85 -2.31 6.38 -7.48
CA ALA A 85 -3.38 6.69 -8.42
C ALA A 85 -4.75 6.25 -7.89
N ASP A 86 -4.84 5.04 -7.34
CA ASP A 86 -6.09 4.52 -6.77
C ASP A 86 -6.54 5.33 -5.56
N VAL A 87 -5.61 5.75 -4.70
CA VAL A 87 -5.91 6.62 -3.55
C VAL A 87 -6.46 7.97 -4.03
N TYR A 88 -5.79 8.61 -4.99
CA TYR A 88 -6.20 9.92 -5.50
C TYR A 88 -7.55 9.85 -6.23
N GLU A 89 -7.79 8.78 -7.00
CA GLU A 89 -9.09 8.53 -7.64
C GLU A 89 -10.21 8.38 -6.61
N ARG A 90 -10.01 7.55 -5.57
CA ARG A 90 -10.99 7.36 -4.49
C ARG A 90 -11.21 8.63 -3.67
N SER A 91 -10.21 9.51 -3.61
CA SER A 91 -10.32 10.84 -2.97
C SER A 91 -11.00 11.90 -3.84
N GLY A 92 -11.27 11.61 -5.12
CA GLY A 92 -11.95 12.50 -6.06
C GLY A 92 -11.03 13.34 -6.96
N ASP A 93 -9.72 13.14 -6.91
CA ASP A 93 -8.75 13.86 -7.74
C ASP A 93 -8.32 12.98 -8.93
N ALA A 94 -9.23 12.85 -9.89
CA ALA A 94 -9.04 12.04 -11.09
C ALA A 94 -7.89 12.54 -11.99
N ALA A 95 -7.59 13.84 -11.97
CA ALA A 95 -6.49 14.42 -12.73
C ALA A 95 -5.15 13.90 -12.20
N LYS A 96 -4.94 13.98 -10.88
CA LYS A 96 -3.73 13.47 -10.25
C LYS A 96 -3.61 11.96 -10.39
N ALA A 97 -4.72 11.24 -10.26
CA ALA A 97 -4.74 9.80 -10.51
C ALA A 97 -4.25 9.45 -11.93
N GLY A 98 -4.69 10.20 -12.95
CA GLY A 98 -4.24 10.03 -14.33
C GLY A 98 -2.73 10.23 -14.50
N GLU A 99 -2.16 11.28 -13.91
CA GLU A 99 -0.70 11.52 -13.94
C GLU A 99 0.09 10.38 -13.30
N LEU A 100 -0.41 9.87 -12.16
CA LEU A 100 0.25 8.80 -11.41
C LEU A 100 0.20 7.47 -12.18
N ARG A 101 -0.93 7.16 -12.84
CA ARG A 101 -1.01 5.97 -13.73
C ARG A 101 -0.01 6.04 -14.87
N GLN A 102 0.19 7.21 -15.48
CA GLN A 102 1.19 7.36 -16.53
C GLN A 102 2.62 7.16 -15.99
N GLN A 103 2.90 7.62 -14.77
CA GLN A 103 4.20 7.38 -14.13
C GLN A 103 4.41 5.89 -13.78
N ALA A 104 3.37 5.18 -13.33
CA ALA A 104 3.44 3.74 -13.12
C ALA A 104 3.77 3.00 -14.43
N LYS A 105 3.03 3.32 -15.51
CA LYS A 105 3.21 2.76 -16.86
C LYS A 105 4.58 3.02 -17.47
N ALA A 106 5.18 4.17 -17.15
CA ALA A 106 6.52 4.50 -17.61
C ALA A 106 7.61 3.62 -16.96
N ILE A 107 7.33 3.04 -15.78
CA ILE A 107 8.24 2.13 -15.07
C ILE A 107 7.91 0.67 -15.42
N ASP A 108 6.63 0.30 -15.39
CA ASP A 108 6.12 -1.01 -15.76
C ASP A 108 4.94 -0.85 -16.74
N ALA A 109 5.19 -1.16 -18.01
CA ALA A 109 4.22 -0.98 -19.09
C ALA A 109 3.04 -1.97 -19.06
N SER A 110 3.03 -2.94 -18.14
CA SER A 110 1.93 -3.90 -18.00
C SER A 110 0.76 -3.41 -17.13
N LEU A 111 0.97 -2.33 -16.37
CA LEU A 111 -0.05 -1.59 -15.61
C LEU A 111 -0.86 -0.64 -16.53
#